data_AF-A0A934B3R8-F1
#
_entry.id   AF-A0A934B3R8-F1
#
_cell.length_a   1.000
_cell.length_b   1.000
_cell.length_c   1.000
_cell.angle_alpha   90.00
_cell.angle_beta   90.00
_cell.angle_gamma   90.00
#
_symmetry.space_group_name_H-M   'P 1'
#
loop_
_entity.id
_entity.type
_entity.pdbx_description
1 polymer ?
#
loop_
_entity_poly.entity_id
_entity_poly.type
_entity_poly.pdbx_seq_one_letter_code
_entity_poly.pdbx_strand_id
1 'polypeptide(L)'
;MEQDKPALTEIFRRLLLKTDIVFHVLAALLLLIACGFILFYAFLNIMQPSRASIIALVNDVLLALIILELLWTVIRFLRKQKFSLGPFLAIGIIAAIRRILLIEAQTSLMEHTPVEKLYEIGLGAAVILVLMIAYYLESRTQKNGQ
;
A
#
# COMPACT_ATOMS: atom_id res chain seq x y z
N MET A 1 20.02 29.02 34.93
CA MET A 1 19.99 29.19 33.47
C MET A 1 19.13 28.08 32.89
N GLU A 2 18.26 28.42 31.94
CA GLU A 2 17.60 27.52 30.96
C GLU A 2 16.29 26.81 31.35
N GLN A 3 15.24 27.60 31.60
CA GLN A 3 13.83 27.21 31.41
C GLN A 3 13.31 27.86 30.11
N ASP A 4 13.54 27.26 28.93
CA ASP A 4 12.92 27.70 27.67
C ASP A 4 12.87 26.62 26.56
N LYS A 5 12.49 25.37 26.90
CA LYS A 5 12.35 24.26 25.92
C LYS A 5 10.93 23.64 25.70
N PRO A 6 9.82 24.04 26.37
CA PRO A 6 8.52 23.41 26.13
C PRO A 6 7.83 23.89 24.83
N ALA A 7 8.03 25.15 24.41
CA ALA A 7 7.32 25.74 23.28
C ALA A 7 7.79 25.19 21.91
N LEU A 8 9.10 25.07 21.69
CA LEU A 8 9.66 24.55 20.44
C LEU A 8 9.26 23.10 20.17
N THR A 9 9.23 22.26 21.20
CA THR A 9 8.88 20.83 21.08
C THR A 9 7.40 20.62 20.74
N GLU A 10 6.50 21.43 21.32
CA GLU A 10 5.06 21.47 20.99
C GLU A 10 4.82 21.92 19.54
N ILE A 11 5.52 22.98 19.10
CA ILE A 11 5.39 23.53 17.74
C ILE A 11 5.91 22.52 16.71
N PHE A 12 7.09 21.92 16.93
CA PHE A 12 7.63 20.88 16.05
C PHE A 12 6.70 19.66 15.94
N ARG A 13 6.16 19.19 17.07
CA ARG A 13 5.21 18.07 17.09
C ARG A 13 3.94 18.41 16.29
N ARG A 14 3.37 19.59 16.48
CA ARG A 14 2.16 20.03 15.76
C ARG A 14 2.42 20.23 14.26
N LEU A 15 3.58 20.75 13.90
CA LEU A 15 4.00 20.92 12.52
C LEU A 15 4.18 19.57 11.83
N LEU A 16 4.91 18.64 12.46
CA LEU A 16 5.16 17.30 11.93
C LEU A 16 3.86 16.51 11.73
N LEU A 17 2.93 16.60 12.69
CA LEU A 17 1.61 15.97 12.57
C LEU A 17 0.74 16.60 11.47
N LYS A 18 0.76 17.93 11.30
CA LYS A 18 0.03 18.58 10.20
C LYS A 18 0.57 18.15 8.84
N THR A 19 1.89 18.14 8.70
CA THR A 19 2.56 17.75 7.45
C THR A 19 2.24 16.31 7.07
N ASP A 20 2.32 15.38 8.03
CA ASP A 20 1.95 13.97 7.81
C ASP A 20 0.50 13.82 7.32
N ILE A 21 -0.46 14.49 7.97
CA ILE A 21 -1.87 14.44 7.57
C ILE A 21 -2.06 15.01 6.16
N VAL A 22 -1.39 16.12 5.83
CA VAL A 22 -1.47 16.74 4.49
C VAL A 22 -0.95 15.79 3.42
N PHE A 23 0.19 15.13 3.66
CA PHE A 23 0.73 14.14 2.71
C PHE A 23 -0.21 12.95 2.50
N HIS A 24 -0.82 12.43 3.57
CA HIS A 24 -1.76 11.31 3.47
C HIS A 24 -3.06 11.70 2.77
N VAL A 25 -3.61 12.89 3.05
CA VAL A 25 -4.80 13.40 2.35
C VAL A 25 -4.51 13.61 0.86
N LEU A 26 -3.33 14.16 0.53
CA LEU A 26 -2.90 14.32 -0.85
C LEU A 26 -2.72 12.97 -1.55
N ALA A 27 -2.10 11.98 -0.89
CA ALA A 27 -1.95 10.64 -1.42
C ALA A 27 -3.32 9.96 -1.67
N ALA A 28 -4.26 10.09 -0.72
CA ALA A 28 -5.62 9.58 -0.87
C ALA A 28 -6.34 10.20 -2.07
N LEU A 29 -6.22 11.53 -2.25
CA LEU A 29 -6.80 12.24 -3.38
C LEU A 29 -6.20 11.76 -4.72
N LEU A 30 -4.88 11.64 -4.80
CA LEU A 30 -4.19 11.16 -6.01
C LEU A 30 -4.60 9.72 -6.37
N LEU A 31 -4.68 8.83 -5.37
CA LEU A 31 -5.14 7.46 -5.59
C LEU A 31 -6.58 7.41 -6.10
N LEU A 32 -7.46 8.26 -5.57
CA LEU A 32 -8.86 8.32 -6.01
C LEU A 32 -8.97 8.80 -7.48
N ILE A 33 -8.19 9.82 -7.84
CA ILE A 33 -8.10 10.31 -9.22
C ILE A 33 -7.57 9.20 -10.15
N ALA A 34 -6.47 8.53 -9.78
CA ALA A 34 -5.88 7.45 -10.57
C ALA A 34 -6.85 6.29 -10.78
N CYS A 35 -7.55 5.88 -9.72
CA CYS A 35 -8.59 4.84 -9.80
C CYS A 35 -9.70 5.24 -10.77
N GLY A 36 -10.19 6.49 -10.69
CA GLY A 36 -11.20 7.02 -11.60
C GLY A 36 -10.74 6.97 -13.06
N PHE A 37 -9.49 7.37 -13.36
CA PHE A 37 -8.93 7.28 -14.71
C PHE A 37 -8.83 5.85 -15.22
N ILE A 38 -8.30 4.92 -14.42
CA ILE A 38 -8.14 3.52 -14.81
C ILE A 38 -9.50 2.90 -15.14
N LEU A 39 -10.51 3.11 -14.29
CA LEU A 39 -11.86 2.62 -14.53
C LEU A 39 -12.51 3.27 -15.76
N PHE A 40 -12.24 4.55 -16.00
CA PHE A 40 -12.71 5.25 -17.19
C PHE A 40 -12.10 4.67 -18.48
N TYR A 41 -10.78 4.45 -18.52
CA TYR A 41 -10.13 3.82 -19.68
C TYR A 41 -10.59 2.37 -19.88
N ALA A 42 -10.73 1.61 -18.80
CA ALA A 42 -11.29 0.26 -18.82
C ALA A 42 -12.70 0.23 -19.43
N PHE A 43 -13.55 1.20 -19.07
CA PHE A 43 -14.89 1.35 -19.63
C PHE A 43 -14.87 1.64 -21.14
N LEU A 44 -13.99 2.52 -21.60
CA LEU A 44 -13.84 2.81 -23.03
C LEU A 44 -13.37 1.58 -23.82
N ASN A 45 -12.50 0.75 -23.24
CA ASN A 45 -11.96 -0.45 -23.89
C ASN A 45 -13.01 -1.56 -24.10
N ILE A 46 -14.10 -1.56 -23.32
CA ILE A 46 -15.23 -2.50 -23.48
C ILE A 46 -15.98 -2.28 -24.79
N MET A 47 -15.97 -1.06 -25.33
CA MET A 47 -16.72 -0.71 -26.55
C MET A 47 -16.18 -1.40 -27.83
N GLN A 48 -14.97 -1.95 -27.79
CA GLN A 48 -14.41 -2.78 -28.87
C GLN A 48 -13.93 -4.14 -28.31
N PRO A 49 -14.84 -5.11 -28.15
CA PRO A 49 -14.52 -6.37 -27.51
C PRO A 49 -13.60 -7.23 -28.39
N SER A 50 -12.38 -7.44 -27.91
CA SER A 50 -11.41 -8.40 -28.44
C SER A 50 -10.87 -9.26 -27.29
N ARG A 51 -10.26 -10.41 -27.59
CA ARG A 51 -9.57 -11.23 -26.56
C ARG A 51 -8.53 -10.43 -25.78
N ALA A 52 -7.78 -9.57 -26.48
CA ALA A 52 -6.80 -8.69 -25.86
C ALA A 52 -7.48 -7.62 -24.97
N SER A 53 -8.61 -7.06 -25.40
CA SER A 53 -9.37 -6.06 -24.63
C SER A 53 -9.92 -6.64 -23.32
N ILE A 54 -10.36 -7.90 -23.30
CA ILE A 54 -10.85 -8.58 -22.09
C ILE A 54 -9.71 -8.77 -21.07
N ILE A 55 -8.54 -9.20 -21.55
CA ILE A 55 -7.35 -9.34 -20.70
C ILE A 55 -6.93 -7.98 -20.12
N ALA A 56 -6.87 -6.95 -20.96
CA ALA A 56 -6.55 -5.59 -20.52
C ALA A 56 -7.55 -5.07 -19.48
N LEU A 57 -8.85 -5.31 -19.70
CA LEU A 57 -9.92 -4.96 -18.77
C LEU A 57 -9.72 -5.61 -17.39
N VAL A 58 -9.41 -6.91 -17.33
CA VAL A 58 -9.15 -7.61 -16.07
C VAL A 58 -7.95 -7.00 -15.36
N ASN A 59 -6.86 -6.73 -16.07
CA ASN A 59 -5.68 -6.09 -15.51
C ASN A 59 -5.98 -4.69 -14.95
N ASP A 60 -6.74 -3.87 -15.68
CA ASP A 60 -7.11 -2.52 -15.25
C ASP A 60 -8.02 -2.55 -14.02
N VAL A 61 -8.99 -3.47 -13.97
CA VAL A 61 -9.85 -3.65 -12.80
C VAL A 61 -9.03 -4.15 -11.60
N LEU A 62 -8.13 -5.10 -11.79
CA LEU A 62 -7.25 -5.60 -10.73
C LEU A 62 -6.33 -4.49 -10.21
N LEU A 63 -5.82 -3.64 -11.09
CA LEU A 63 -5.06 -2.45 -10.74
C LEU A 63 -5.91 -1.42 -9.97
N ALA A 64 -7.16 -1.20 -10.36
CA ALA A 64 -8.09 -0.33 -9.65
C ALA A 64 -8.41 -0.86 -8.24
N LEU A 65 -8.64 -2.18 -8.09
CA LEU A 65 -8.83 -2.83 -6.80
C LEU A 65 -7.59 -2.70 -5.91
N ILE A 66 -6.40 -2.86 -6.49
CA ILE A 66 -5.14 -2.56 -5.81
C ILE A 66 -5.17 -1.11 -5.32
N ILE A 67 -5.40 -0.12 -6.17
CA ILE A 67 -5.42 1.29 -5.74
C ILE A 67 -6.44 1.54 -4.63
N LEU A 68 -7.63 0.95 -4.72
CA LEU A 68 -8.67 1.06 -3.71
C LEU A 68 -8.24 0.47 -2.35
N GLU A 69 -7.53 -0.65 -2.37
CA GLU A 69 -6.98 -1.26 -1.16
C GLU A 69 -5.84 -0.40 -0.54
N LEU A 70 -5.06 0.32 -1.37
CA LEU A 70 -4.09 1.31 -0.86
C LEU A 70 -4.83 2.49 -0.22
N LEU A 71 -5.89 2.98 -0.86
CA LEU A 71 -6.70 4.07 -0.34
C LEU A 71 -7.31 3.70 1.02
N TRP A 72 -7.82 2.48 1.18
CA TRP A 72 -8.34 2.00 2.45
C TRP A 72 -7.27 1.97 3.55
N THR A 73 -6.05 1.56 3.19
CA THR A 73 -4.89 1.59 4.08
C THR A 73 -4.55 3.02 4.54
N VAL A 74 -4.52 3.98 3.60
CA VAL A 74 -4.27 5.40 3.90
C VAL A 74 -5.37 5.98 4.79
N ILE A 75 -6.64 5.65 4.53
CA ILE A 75 -7.77 6.07 5.36
C ILE A 75 -7.68 5.48 6.77
N ARG A 76 -7.31 4.20 6.90
CA ARG A 76 -7.12 3.53 8.19
C ARG A 76 -6.01 4.20 9.00
N PHE A 77 -4.92 4.62 8.34
CA PHE A 77 -3.85 5.38 8.97
C PHE A 77 -4.33 6.78 9.43
N LEU A 78 -5.03 7.51 8.55
CA LEU A 78 -5.58 8.85 8.85
C LEU A 78 -6.55 8.87 10.04
N ARG A 79 -7.22 7.75 10.34
CA ARG A 79 -8.13 7.63 11.50
C ARG A 79 -7.41 7.62 12.86
N LYS A 80 -6.11 7.91 12.92
CA LYS A 80 -5.32 8.12 14.15
C LYS A 80 -5.48 6.99 15.17
N GLN A 81 -5.37 5.74 14.74
CA GLN A 81 -4.94 4.72 15.69
C GLN A 81 -3.52 5.09 16.13
N LYS A 82 -3.24 5.10 17.44
CA LYS A 82 -1.89 5.36 17.97
C LYS A 82 -0.87 4.57 17.15
N PHE A 83 0.20 5.22 16.71
CA PHE A 83 1.27 4.62 15.92
C PHE A 83 1.76 3.36 16.65
N SER A 84 1.24 2.22 16.22
CA SER A 84 1.51 0.91 16.79
C SER A 84 2.16 0.10 15.69
N LEU A 85 3.20 -0.64 16.06
CA LEU A 85 3.97 -1.43 15.10
C LEU A 85 3.06 -2.44 14.39
N GLY A 86 2.12 -3.06 15.11
CA GLY A 86 1.20 -4.07 14.56
C GLY A 86 0.46 -3.62 13.29
N PRO A 87 -0.36 -2.55 13.33
CA PRO A 87 -1.03 -2.01 12.15
C PRO A 87 -0.07 -1.62 11.02
N PHE A 88 1.11 -1.07 11.34
CA PHE A 88 2.10 -0.71 10.33
C PHE A 88 2.68 -1.95 9.63
N LEU A 89 3.04 -2.99 10.38
CA LEU A 89 3.56 -4.25 9.86
C LEU A 89 2.50 -4.98 9.03
N ALA A 90 1.24 -4.97 9.47
CA ALA A 90 0.12 -5.52 8.71
C ALA A 90 -0.05 -4.80 7.36
N ILE A 91 0.06 -3.47 7.35
CA ILE A 91 0.05 -2.68 6.11
C ILE A 91 1.22 -3.04 5.19
N GLY A 92 2.44 -3.19 5.74
CA GLY A 92 3.61 -3.61 4.98
C GLY A 92 3.46 -5.00 4.35
N ILE A 93 2.87 -5.96 5.07
CA ILE A 93 2.58 -7.31 4.58
C ILE A 93 1.56 -7.24 3.42
N ILE A 94 0.46 -6.50 3.60
CA ILE A 94 -0.55 -6.32 2.55
C ILE A 94 0.05 -5.67 1.30
N ALA A 95 0.93 -4.68 1.44
CA ALA A 95 1.61 -4.02 0.33
C ALA A 95 2.54 -4.99 -0.43
N ALA A 96 3.28 -5.83 0.27
CA ALA A 96 4.18 -6.81 -0.34
C ALA A 96 3.41 -7.93 -1.07
N ILE A 97 2.35 -8.49 -0.47
CA ILE A 97 1.48 -9.51 -1.11
C ILE A 97 0.89 -8.96 -2.41
N ARG A 98 0.36 -7.75 -2.37
CA ARG A 98 -0.19 -7.04 -3.52
C ARG A 98 0.83 -6.85 -4.65
N ARG A 99 2.09 -6.51 -4.32
CA ARG A 99 3.14 -6.38 -5.34
C ARG A 99 3.39 -7.71 -6.05
N ILE A 100 3.42 -8.83 -5.30
CA ILE A 100 3.53 -10.17 -5.88
C ILE A 100 2.36 -10.47 -6.82
N LEU A 101 1.12 -10.24 -6.38
CA LEU A 101 -0.08 -10.46 -7.20
C LEU A 101 -0.07 -9.65 -8.49
N LEU A 102 0.39 -8.40 -8.45
CA LEU A 102 0.54 -7.57 -9.65
C LEU A 102 1.59 -8.15 -10.61
N ILE A 103 2.75 -8.57 -10.08
CA ILE A 103 3.81 -9.17 -10.89
C ILE A 103 3.33 -10.48 -11.53
N GLU A 104 2.61 -11.31 -10.78
CA GLU A 104 2.02 -12.55 -11.30
C GLU A 104 0.98 -12.28 -12.38
N ALA A 105 0.08 -11.31 -12.17
CA ALA A 105 -0.92 -10.92 -13.16
C ALA A 105 -0.26 -10.41 -14.46
N GLN A 106 0.78 -9.58 -14.36
CA GLN A 106 1.54 -9.09 -15.51
C GLN A 106 2.29 -10.22 -16.22
N THR A 107 2.87 -11.15 -15.45
CA THR A 107 3.63 -12.28 -15.97
C THR A 107 2.73 -13.32 -16.64
N SER A 108 1.51 -13.52 -16.15
CA SER A 108 0.53 -14.44 -16.74
C SER A 108 0.12 -14.08 -18.17
N LEU A 109 0.42 -12.86 -18.62
CA LEU A 109 0.14 -12.39 -19.97
C LEU A 109 1.37 -12.46 -20.89
N MET A 110 2.54 -12.80 -20.34
CA MET A 110 3.79 -12.94 -21.07
C MET A 110 3.96 -14.40 -21.50
N GLU A 111 4.30 -14.61 -22.77
CA GLU A 111 4.54 -15.95 -23.32
C GLU A 111 5.85 -16.58 -22.78
N HIS A 112 6.79 -15.74 -22.35
CA HIS A 112 8.02 -16.14 -21.67
C HIS A 112 8.22 -15.31 -20.40
N THR A 113 8.33 -15.98 -19.25
CA THR A 113 8.62 -15.33 -17.97
C THR A 113 10.12 -15.02 -17.85
N PRO A 114 10.53 -13.74 -17.82
CA PRO A 114 11.93 -13.41 -17.60
C PRO A 114 12.36 -13.77 -16.18
N VAL A 115 13.58 -14.27 -16.02
CA VAL A 115 14.15 -14.69 -14.72
C VAL A 115 14.18 -13.57 -13.68
N GLU A 116 14.24 -12.32 -14.14
CA GLU A 116 14.19 -11.12 -13.28
C GLU A 116 12.87 -11.04 -12.50
N LYS A 117 11.74 -11.42 -13.11
CA LYS A 117 10.41 -11.39 -12.47
C LYS A 117 10.28 -12.47 -11.41
N LEU A 118 10.90 -13.63 -11.63
CA LEU A 118 10.99 -14.70 -10.63
C LEU A 118 11.78 -14.25 -9.40
N TYR A 119 12.90 -13.54 -9.62
CA TYR A 119 13.69 -12.98 -8.51
C TYR A 119 12.89 -11.91 -7.75
N GLU A 120 12.15 -11.06 -8.46
CA GLU A 120 11.29 -10.03 -7.86
C GLU A 120 10.20 -10.64 -6.95
N ILE A 121 9.55 -11.73 -7.41
CA ILE A 121 8.58 -12.48 -6.61
C ILE A 121 9.25 -13.14 -5.40
N GLY A 122 10.40 -13.80 -5.59
CA GLY A 122 11.14 -14.45 -4.51
C GLY A 122 11.59 -13.47 -3.43
N LEU A 123 12.07 -12.29 -3.82
CA LEU A 123 12.42 -11.21 -2.90
C LEU A 123 11.18 -10.71 -2.15
N GLY A 124 10.06 -10.52 -2.86
CA GLY A 124 8.79 -10.15 -2.23
C GLY A 124 8.35 -11.16 -1.16
N ALA A 125 8.45 -12.46 -1.45
CA ALA A 125 8.13 -13.52 -0.50
C ALA A 125 9.04 -13.49 0.74
N ALA A 126 10.35 -13.28 0.54
CA ALA A 126 11.29 -13.12 1.65
C ALA A 126 10.96 -11.90 2.53
N VAL A 127 10.58 -10.77 1.93
CA VAL A 127 10.14 -9.57 2.67
C VAL A 127 8.89 -9.86 3.50
N ILE A 128 7.90 -10.56 2.94
CA ILE A 128 6.68 -10.96 3.66
C ILE A 128 7.04 -11.82 4.88
N LEU A 129 7.95 -12.80 4.72
CA LEU A 129 8.39 -13.64 5.84
C LEU A 129 9.07 -12.82 6.95
N VAL A 130 9.94 -11.89 6.60
CA VAL A 130 10.59 -11.01 7.59
C VAL A 130 9.56 -10.15 8.32
N LEU A 131 8.61 -9.55 7.60
CA LEU A 131 7.55 -8.74 8.20
C LEU A 131 6.60 -9.56 9.08
N MET A 132 6.29 -10.80 8.67
CA MET A 132 5.51 -11.76 9.46
C MET A 132 6.22 -12.10 10.78
N ILE A 133 7.53 -12.36 10.74
CA ILE A 133 8.33 -12.61 11.95
C ILE A 133 8.31 -11.38 12.85
N ALA A 134 8.53 -10.19 12.30
CA ALA A 134 8.47 -8.94 13.07
C ALA A 134 7.09 -8.71 13.71
N TYR A 135 6.01 -8.98 12.97
CA TYR A 135 4.64 -8.88 13.46
C TYR A 135 4.36 -9.89 14.58
N TYR A 136 4.84 -11.12 14.41
CA TYR A 136 4.73 -12.15 15.43
C TYR A 136 5.47 -11.77 16.72
N LEU A 137 6.70 -11.25 16.62
CA LEU A 137 7.46 -10.77 17.78
C LEU A 137 6.72 -9.62 18.49
N GLU A 138 6.21 -8.64 17.73
CA GLU A 138 5.48 -7.51 18.31
C GLU A 138 4.20 -7.96 19.03
N SER A 139 3.46 -8.89 18.44
CA SER A 139 2.25 -9.45 19.05
C SER A 139 2.53 -10.21 20.35
N ARG A 140 3.72 -10.82 20.47
CA ARG A 140 4.17 -11.51 21.70
C ARG A 140 4.54 -10.52 22.80
N THR A 141 5.19 -9.40 22.46
CA THR A 141 5.55 -8.37 23.44
C THR A 141 4.33 -7.64 23.99
N GLN A 142 3.32 -7.36 23.15
CA GLN A 142 2.06 -6.76 23.64
C GLN A 142 1.28 -7.70 24.57
N LYS A 143 1.29 -9.02 24.30
CA LYS A 143 0.61 -10.02 25.15
C LYS A 143 1.24 -10.23 26.52
N ASN A 144 2.55 -9.99 26.66
CA ASN A 144 3.26 -10.17 27.93
C ASN A 144 3.33 -8.86 28.77
N GLY A 145 2.82 -7.74 28.25
CA GLY A 145 2.76 -6.45 28.92
C GLY A 145 1.38 -6.07 29.49
N GLN A 146 0.42 -7.00 29.46
CA GLN A 146 -0.85 -6.95 30.20
C GLN A 146 -0.84 -8.03 31.27
#